data_AF-A0A7Y2VRN4-F1
#
_entry.id   AF-A0A7Y2VRN4-F1
#
_cell.length_a   1.000
_cell.length_b   1.000
_cell.length_c   1.000
_cell.angle_alpha   90.00
_cell.angle_beta   90.00
_cell.angle_gamma   90.00
#
_symmetry.space_group_name_H-M   'P 1'
#
loop_
_entity.id
_entity.type
_entity.pdbx_description
1 polymer ?
#
loop_
_entity_poly.entity_id
_entity_poly.type
_entity_poly.pdbx_seq_one_letter_code
_entity_poly.pdbx_strand_id
1 'polypeptide(L)'
;MIYFFGDPSDKVYAVESQKELSEPDMGKLSWLFGNQHVISSASVDAFFIGPRAAMVTPWSTNATEITQNMGITGISRIEEFQAVSEGYKDYDPMLSQKYTSLTQDIFTIAVEIETILPISDIGAYNQKEGLALSAEEVAYLENLSEKLGRPLTDSEVFGFSQVNSEHCRHKIFNGVFVIDGEEKPSSLFKLIRRTSEKNPNNIVSAYKDNVAFIKGPQAVQFAPATPDKPDYYKESKFESVLSLKAETHNFPTTVEPFNGAATGSGGEIRDRLAGGKGSLPLAGTAVYMTSYSRLEEDRPWEQA
;
A
#
# COMPACT_ATOMS: atom_id res chain seq x y z
N MET A 1 -28.30 2.61 2.88
CA MET A 1 -29.07 2.78 1.61
C MET A 1 -28.10 3.18 0.53
N ILE A 2 -28.27 2.66 -0.68
CA ILE A 2 -27.43 3.02 -1.82
C ILE A 2 -28.27 3.86 -2.79
N TYR A 3 -27.78 5.06 -3.10
CA TYR A 3 -28.33 5.95 -4.11
C TYR A 3 -27.46 5.87 -5.36
N PHE A 4 -28.09 5.73 -6.53
CA PHE A 4 -27.40 5.72 -7.81
C PHE A 4 -27.51 7.09 -8.48
N PHE A 5 -26.39 7.63 -8.96
CA PHE A 5 -26.34 8.85 -9.76
C PHE A 5 -25.65 8.56 -11.09
N GLY A 6 -26.00 9.28 -12.16
CA GLY A 6 -25.33 9.13 -13.46
C GLY A 6 -26.23 8.57 -14.55
N ASP A 7 -25.58 7.98 -15.56
CA ASP A 7 -26.22 7.41 -16.73
C ASP A 7 -25.98 5.87 -16.74
N PRO A 8 -27.05 5.06 -16.64
CA PRO A 8 -26.96 3.59 -16.73
C PRO A 8 -26.26 3.05 -17.99
N SER A 9 -26.16 3.86 -19.05
CA SER A 9 -25.51 3.49 -20.31
C SER A 9 -24.05 3.92 -20.43
N ASP A 10 -23.54 4.71 -19.48
CA ASP A 10 -22.16 5.18 -19.45
C ASP A 10 -21.52 4.97 -18.08
N LYS A 11 -21.84 5.80 -17.10
CA LYS A 11 -21.23 5.76 -15.77
C LYS A 11 -22.26 5.96 -14.68
N VAL A 12 -22.20 5.10 -13.66
CA VAL A 12 -23.02 5.18 -12.46
C VAL A 12 -22.14 5.36 -11.23
N TYR A 13 -22.52 6.31 -10.39
CA TYR A 13 -21.98 6.51 -9.04
C TYR A 13 -22.91 5.84 -8.04
N ALA A 14 -22.40 4.92 -7.23
CA ALA A 14 -23.15 4.35 -6.13
C ALA A 14 -22.73 5.01 -4.81
N VAL A 15 -23.68 5.69 -4.17
CA VAL A 15 -23.50 6.45 -2.93
C VAL A 15 -24.16 5.70 -1.79
N GLU A 16 -23.36 5.11 -0.91
CA GLU A 16 -23.84 4.50 0.32
C GLU A 16 -24.00 5.55 1.41
N SER A 17 -25.21 5.63 1.96
CA SER A 17 -25.56 6.52 3.06
C SER A 17 -26.18 5.76 4.22
N GLN A 18 -25.79 6.14 5.43
CA GLN A 18 -26.32 5.64 6.70
C GLN A 18 -27.70 6.23 7.05
N LYS A 19 -28.09 7.31 6.36
CA LYS A 19 -29.38 8.00 6.54
C LYS A 19 -29.98 8.38 5.21
N GLU A 20 -31.26 8.74 5.22
CA GLU A 20 -31.92 9.28 4.04
C GLU A 20 -31.31 10.64 3.65
N LEU A 21 -31.03 10.83 2.36
CA LEU A 21 -30.48 12.06 1.82
C LEU A 21 -31.57 13.10 1.62
N SER A 22 -31.32 14.32 2.11
CA SER A 22 -32.22 15.45 1.90
C SER A 22 -32.18 15.95 0.45
N GLU A 23 -33.22 16.62 -0.03
CA GLU A 23 -33.21 17.25 -1.37
C GLU A 23 -32.01 18.20 -1.58
N PRO A 24 -31.62 19.07 -0.61
CA PRO A 24 -30.40 19.85 -0.73
C PRO A 24 -29.13 19.01 -0.88
N ASP A 25 -29.01 17.89 -0.16
CA ASP A 25 -27.83 17.02 -0.25
C ASP A 25 -27.81 16.26 -1.58
N MET A 26 -28.96 15.80 -2.08
CA MET A 26 -29.07 15.22 -3.42
C MET A 26 -28.68 16.24 -4.50
N GLY A 27 -29.06 17.51 -4.35
CA GLY A 27 -28.65 18.59 -5.25
C GLY A 27 -27.13 18.83 -5.22
N LYS A 28 -26.52 18.84 -4.03
CA LYS A 28 -25.05 18.96 -3.89
C LYS A 28 -24.32 17.77 -4.51
N LEU A 29 -24.80 16.55 -4.29
CA LEU A 29 -24.21 15.34 -4.88
C LEU A 29 -24.34 15.33 -6.40
N SER A 30 -25.50 15.73 -6.92
CA SER A 30 -25.71 15.89 -8.36
C SER A 30 -24.69 16.87 -8.95
N TRP A 31 -24.47 18.02 -8.29
CA TRP A 31 -23.43 18.97 -8.69
C TRP A 31 -22.02 18.37 -8.63
N LEU A 32 -21.70 17.65 -7.54
CA LEU A 32 -20.41 16.98 -7.36
C LEU A 32 -20.11 15.97 -8.48
N PHE A 33 -21.13 15.27 -8.96
CA PHE A 33 -21.03 14.30 -10.05
C PHE A 33 -21.20 14.92 -11.44
N GLY A 34 -21.03 16.25 -11.59
CA GLY A 34 -21.08 16.92 -12.89
C GLY A 34 -22.51 17.17 -13.41
N ASN A 35 -23.43 17.50 -12.50
CA ASN A 35 -24.87 17.66 -12.75
C ASN A 35 -25.58 16.37 -13.20
N GLN A 36 -25.05 15.22 -12.79
CA GLN A 36 -25.68 13.93 -13.02
C GLN A 36 -26.86 13.73 -12.07
N HIS A 37 -27.97 13.23 -12.59
CA HIS A 37 -29.20 13.06 -11.81
C HIS A 37 -29.19 11.77 -11.00
N VAL A 38 -29.97 11.76 -9.92
CA VAL A 38 -30.27 10.52 -9.20
C VAL A 38 -31.12 9.62 -10.09
N ILE A 39 -30.77 8.35 -10.15
CA ILE A 39 -31.53 7.32 -10.84
C ILE A 39 -32.61 6.85 -9.87
N SER A 40 -33.88 7.09 -10.20
CA SER A 40 -35.04 6.74 -9.36
C SER A 40 -35.36 5.24 -9.40
N SER A 41 -34.39 4.39 -9.04
CA SER A 41 -34.54 2.94 -8.98
C SER A 41 -33.73 2.35 -7.83
N ALA A 42 -34.22 1.25 -7.25
CA ALA A 42 -33.51 0.49 -6.22
C ALA A 42 -32.37 -0.36 -6.79
N SER A 43 -32.41 -0.64 -8.09
CA SER A 43 -31.35 -1.32 -8.86
C SER A 43 -31.13 -0.68 -10.22
N VAL A 44 -29.97 -0.91 -10.80
CA VAL A 44 -29.63 -0.52 -12.18
C VAL A 44 -29.31 -1.78 -12.97
N ASP A 45 -30.21 -2.15 -13.89
CA ASP A 45 -30.13 -3.38 -14.67
C ASP A 45 -29.33 -3.14 -15.95
N ALA A 46 -28.01 -3.23 -15.83
CA ALA A 46 -27.05 -3.24 -16.93
C ALA A 46 -25.75 -3.93 -16.48
N PHE A 47 -24.86 -4.22 -17.43
CA PHE A 47 -23.57 -4.79 -17.10
C PHE A 47 -22.58 -3.68 -16.74
N PHE A 48 -21.88 -3.83 -15.63
CA PHE A 48 -20.90 -2.85 -15.16
C PHE A 48 -19.56 -3.48 -14.87
N ILE A 49 -18.49 -2.69 -14.98
CA ILE A 49 -17.20 -2.94 -14.37
C ILE A 49 -17.01 -1.96 -13.23
N GLY A 50 -16.59 -2.46 -12.08
CA GLY A 50 -16.29 -1.63 -10.91
C GLY A 50 -15.46 -2.37 -9.87
N PRO A 51 -15.07 -1.67 -8.78
CA PRO A 51 -14.27 -2.26 -7.72
C PRO A 51 -15.05 -3.35 -6.98
N ARG A 52 -14.32 -4.32 -6.41
CA ARG A 52 -14.92 -5.38 -5.60
C ARG A 52 -15.53 -4.79 -4.32
N ALA A 53 -16.59 -5.40 -3.79
CA ALA A 53 -17.21 -4.98 -2.53
C ALA A 53 -16.20 -4.89 -1.37
N ALA A 54 -15.24 -5.81 -1.32
CA ALA A 54 -14.17 -5.87 -0.31
C ALA A 54 -13.06 -4.82 -0.47
N MET A 55 -13.02 -4.08 -1.58
CA MET A 55 -12.02 -3.04 -1.84
C MET A 55 -12.66 -1.67 -1.73
N VAL A 56 -11.93 -0.67 -1.24
CA VAL A 56 -12.34 0.75 -1.28
C VAL A 56 -11.30 1.47 -2.12
N THR A 57 -11.70 2.08 -3.23
CA THR A 57 -10.74 2.74 -4.11
C THR A 57 -10.19 4.04 -3.48
N PRO A 58 -8.98 4.49 -3.86
CA PRO A 58 -8.51 5.82 -3.48
C PRO A 58 -9.46 6.94 -3.93
N TRP A 59 -10.12 6.75 -5.07
CA TRP A 59 -11.17 7.66 -5.55
C TRP A 59 -12.33 7.73 -4.55
N SER A 60 -12.80 6.58 -4.05
CA SER A 60 -13.86 6.49 -3.04
C SER A 60 -13.52 7.28 -1.78
N THR A 61 -12.31 7.09 -1.25
CA THR A 61 -11.85 7.82 -0.05
C THR A 61 -11.91 9.33 -0.26
N ASN A 62 -11.38 9.83 -1.38
CA ASN A 62 -11.38 11.26 -1.69
C ASN A 62 -12.80 11.78 -1.93
N ALA A 63 -13.63 11.04 -2.68
CA ALA A 63 -15.00 11.43 -2.96
C ALA A 63 -15.83 11.53 -1.67
N THR A 64 -15.70 10.55 -0.77
CA THR A 64 -16.35 10.59 0.54
C THR A 64 -15.83 11.75 1.39
N GLU A 65 -14.52 12.04 1.42
CA GLU A 65 -13.98 13.18 2.15
C GLU A 65 -14.50 14.52 1.61
N ILE A 66 -14.60 14.69 0.29
CA ILE A 66 -15.17 15.89 -0.34
C ILE A 66 -16.61 16.12 0.15
N THR A 67 -17.42 15.06 0.28
CA THR A 67 -18.79 15.23 0.79
C THR A 67 -18.84 15.81 2.20
N GLN A 68 -17.87 15.48 3.06
CA GLN A 68 -17.76 16.03 4.41
C GLN A 68 -17.45 17.53 4.37
N ASN A 69 -16.53 17.95 3.50
CA ASN A 69 -16.22 19.37 3.26
C ASN A 69 -17.41 20.15 2.69
N MET A 70 -18.31 19.48 1.95
CA MET A 70 -19.57 20.05 1.46
C MET A 70 -20.69 20.08 2.52
N GLY A 71 -20.41 19.63 3.73
CA GLY A 71 -21.36 19.54 4.85
C GLY A 71 -22.40 18.42 4.68
N ILE A 72 -22.15 17.46 3.79
CA ILE A 72 -22.99 16.26 3.63
C ILE A 72 -22.45 15.21 4.58
N THR A 73 -23.28 14.79 5.53
CA THR A 73 -22.90 13.83 6.58
C THR A 73 -23.56 12.48 6.36
N GLY A 74 -22.96 11.41 6.86
CA GLY A 74 -23.54 10.06 6.80
C GLY A 74 -23.27 9.29 5.50
N ILE A 75 -22.48 9.84 4.57
CA ILE A 75 -21.94 9.09 3.45
C ILE A 75 -20.83 8.17 3.95
N SER A 76 -20.99 6.86 3.79
CA SER A 76 -19.99 5.86 4.19
C SER A 76 -19.08 5.47 3.04
N ARG A 77 -19.59 5.47 1.81
CA ARG A 77 -18.84 5.04 0.62
C ARG A 77 -19.42 5.63 -0.65
N ILE A 78 -18.56 5.97 -1.60
CA ILE A 78 -18.96 6.33 -2.97
C ILE A 78 -18.08 5.54 -3.93
N GLU A 79 -18.64 4.87 -4.93
CA GLU A 79 -17.84 4.24 -5.99
C GLU A 79 -18.36 4.53 -7.39
N GLU A 80 -17.45 4.46 -8.37
CA GLU A 80 -17.75 4.54 -9.80
C GLU A 80 -17.91 3.14 -10.40
N PHE A 81 -18.90 3.01 -11.29
CA PHE A 81 -19.16 1.83 -12.09
C PHE A 81 -19.31 2.23 -13.55
N GLN A 82 -18.52 1.62 -14.43
CA GLN A 82 -18.57 1.87 -15.88
C GLN A 82 -19.50 0.85 -16.54
N ALA A 83 -20.50 1.32 -17.28
CA ALA A 83 -21.38 0.50 -18.08
C ALA A 83 -20.60 -0.14 -19.24
N VAL A 84 -20.84 -1.43 -19.48
CA VAL A 84 -20.19 -2.21 -20.53
C VAL A 84 -21.19 -3.15 -21.21
N SER A 85 -20.78 -3.74 -22.33
CA SER A 85 -21.56 -4.84 -22.93
C SER A 85 -21.39 -6.15 -22.16
N GLU A 86 -22.36 -7.05 -22.28
CA GLU A 86 -22.32 -8.40 -21.68
C GLU A 86 -21.05 -9.18 -22.09
N GLY A 87 -20.57 -8.99 -23.32
CA GLY A 87 -19.36 -9.65 -23.84
C GLY A 87 -18.04 -8.95 -23.51
N TYR A 88 -18.05 -7.80 -22.85
CA TYR A 88 -16.84 -7.02 -22.56
C TYR A 88 -15.88 -7.77 -21.62
N LYS A 89 -14.59 -7.80 -21.99
CA LYS A 89 -13.51 -8.52 -21.28
C LYS A 89 -12.27 -7.66 -20.99
N ASP A 90 -12.20 -6.44 -21.50
CA ASP A 90 -11.01 -5.59 -21.41
C ASP A 90 -11.04 -4.73 -20.12
N TYR A 91 -10.81 -5.38 -18.99
CA TYR A 91 -10.72 -4.72 -17.68
C TYR A 91 -9.64 -5.41 -16.84
N ASP A 92 -9.13 -4.71 -15.82
CA ASP A 92 -8.17 -5.29 -14.89
C ASP A 92 -8.88 -6.21 -13.87
N PRO A 93 -8.68 -7.55 -13.94
CA PRO A 93 -9.30 -8.48 -13.02
C PRO A 93 -8.70 -8.45 -11.60
N MET A 94 -7.51 -7.85 -11.43
CA MET A 94 -6.89 -7.68 -10.11
C MET A 94 -7.61 -6.59 -9.31
N LEU A 95 -8.11 -5.54 -9.98
CA LEU A 95 -8.69 -4.37 -9.35
C LEU A 95 -10.22 -4.31 -9.44
N SER A 96 -10.79 -4.88 -10.51
CA SER A 96 -12.21 -4.75 -10.83
C SER A 96 -12.89 -6.10 -11.04
N GLN A 97 -14.22 -6.09 -10.97
CA GLN A 97 -15.05 -7.23 -11.32
C GLN A 97 -16.25 -6.79 -12.16
N LYS A 98 -16.88 -7.78 -12.81
CA LYS A 98 -18.08 -7.57 -13.62
C LYS A 98 -19.33 -7.78 -12.79
N TYR A 99 -20.28 -6.88 -12.97
CA TYR A 99 -21.60 -6.91 -12.35
C TYR A 99 -22.66 -7.07 -13.43
N THR A 100 -23.68 -7.90 -13.17
CA THR A 100 -24.86 -8.04 -14.05
C THR A 100 -25.91 -6.97 -13.79
N SER A 101 -25.83 -6.33 -12.63
CA SER A 101 -26.70 -5.25 -12.16
C SER A 101 -26.06 -4.59 -10.95
N LEU A 102 -26.44 -3.35 -10.65
CA LEU A 102 -26.13 -2.69 -9.39
C LEU A 102 -27.38 -2.71 -8.49
N THR A 103 -27.22 -3.15 -7.25
CA THR A 103 -28.31 -3.41 -6.29
C THR A 103 -28.00 -2.78 -4.93
N GLN A 104 -28.94 -2.82 -3.99
CA GLN A 104 -28.76 -2.21 -2.65
C GLN A 104 -27.71 -2.92 -1.78
N ASP A 105 -27.24 -4.10 -2.19
CA ASP A 105 -26.28 -4.94 -1.48
C ASP A 105 -24.89 -4.98 -2.14
N ILE A 106 -24.60 -4.16 -3.16
CA ILE A 106 -23.32 -4.18 -3.90
C ILE A 106 -22.06 -3.97 -3.05
N PHE A 107 -22.20 -3.36 -1.87
CA PHE A 107 -21.11 -3.17 -0.90
C PHE A 107 -21.21 -4.11 0.29
N THR A 108 -22.19 -5.01 0.32
CA THR A 108 -22.37 -5.97 1.40
C THR A 108 -21.27 -7.02 1.33
N ILE A 109 -20.50 -7.14 2.41
CA ILE A 109 -19.51 -8.19 2.61
C ILE A 109 -20.12 -9.19 3.59
N ALA A 110 -20.66 -10.29 3.06
CA ALA A 110 -21.24 -11.36 3.87
C ALA A 110 -20.16 -12.26 4.46
N VAL A 111 -19.36 -11.72 5.38
CA VAL A 111 -18.32 -12.45 6.12
C VAL A 111 -18.66 -12.41 7.60
N GLU A 112 -18.64 -13.57 8.25
CA GLU A 112 -18.76 -13.67 9.71
C GLU A 112 -17.40 -13.35 10.35
N ILE A 113 -17.40 -12.53 11.40
CA ILE A 113 -16.18 -12.19 12.12
C ILE A 113 -15.64 -13.46 12.78
N GLU A 114 -14.46 -13.89 12.34
CA GLU A 114 -13.78 -15.05 12.93
C GLU A 114 -13.31 -14.74 14.36
N THR A 115 -13.53 -15.69 15.26
CA THR A 115 -12.99 -15.63 16.62
C THR A 115 -11.51 -16.01 16.61
N ILE A 116 -10.72 -15.44 17.53
CA ILE A 116 -9.30 -15.79 17.72
C ILE A 116 -9.13 -17.30 17.82
N LEU A 117 -8.28 -17.86 16.96
CA LEU A 117 -8.07 -19.30 16.87
C LEU A 117 -6.83 -19.72 17.70
N PRO A 118 -6.97 -20.60 18.72
CA PRO A 118 -5.82 -21.23 19.36
C PRO A 118 -5.24 -22.31 18.44
N ILE A 119 -3.94 -22.23 18.17
CA ILE A 119 -3.23 -23.13 17.25
C ILE A 119 -2.60 -24.27 18.06
N SER A 120 -3.15 -25.47 17.90
CA SER A 120 -2.63 -26.69 18.52
C SER A 120 -1.54 -27.39 17.70
N ASP A 121 -1.51 -27.14 16.39
CA ASP A 121 -0.53 -27.70 15.45
C ASP A 121 0.00 -26.58 14.55
N ILE A 122 1.21 -26.12 14.86
CA ILE A 122 1.84 -25.00 14.15
C ILE A 122 2.30 -25.44 12.75
N GLY A 123 2.70 -26.69 12.57
CA GLY A 123 3.12 -27.24 11.29
C GLY A 123 1.96 -27.29 10.28
N ALA A 124 0.80 -27.79 10.72
CA ALA A 124 -0.41 -27.82 9.90
C ALA A 124 -0.91 -26.40 9.58
N TYR A 125 -0.89 -25.50 10.56
CA TYR A 125 -1.28 -24.09 10.35
C TYR A 125 -0.34 -23.37 9.38
N ASN A 126 0.98 -23.59 9.48
CA ASN A 126 1.98 -23.07 8.55
C ASN A 126 1.70 -23.47 7.09
N GLN A 127 1.35 -24.74 6.85
CA GLN A 127 1.01 -25.22 5.50
C GLN A 127 -0.32 -24.64 5.01
N LYS A 128 -1.34 -24.62 5.86
CA LYS A 128 -2.69 -24.14 5.50
C LYS A 128 -2.68 -22.66 5.12
N GLU A 129 -2.02 -21.82 5.91
CA GLU A 129 -2.00 -20.36 5.72
C GLU A 129 -0.82 -19.86 4.86
N GLY A 130 0.08 -20.77 4.44
CA GLY A 130 1.22 -20.42 3.58
C GLY A 130 2.24 -19.53 4.26
N LEU A 131 2.54 -19.75 5.55
CA LEU A 131 3.40 -18.85 6.35
C LEU A 131 4.90 -18.98 6.03
N ALA A 132 5.29 -19.99 5.26
CA ALA A 132 6.66 -20.27 4.84
C ALA A 132 7.67 -20.38 6.00
N LEU A 133 7.21 -20.85 7.18
CA LEU A 133 8.09 -21.13 8.31
C LEU A 133 8.95 -22.37 8.04
N SER A 134 10.23 -22.28 8.38
CA SER A 134 11.14 -23.43 8.39
C SER A 134 10.82 -24.40 9.54
N ALA A 135 11.33 -25.63 9.45
CA ALA A 135 11.16 -26.62 10.52
C ALA A 135 11.71 -26.13 11.88
N GLU A 136 12.80 -25.37 11.88
CA GLU A 136 13.38 -24.78 13.09
C GLU A 136 12.48 -23.70 13.69
N GLU A 137 11.84 -22.88 12.84
CA GLU A 137 10.90 -21.84 13.29
C GLU A 137 9.60 -22.43 13.83
N VAL A 138 9.10 -23.51 13.23
CA VAL A 138 7.96 -24.27 13.76
C VAL A 138 8.31 -24.84 15.14
N ALA A 139 9.44 -25.54 15.26
CA ALA A 139 9.89 -26.09 16.53
C ALA A 139 10.11 -25.00 17.60
N TYR A 140 10.62 -23.83 17.21
CA TYR A 140 10.75 -22.68 18.11
C TYR A 140 9.40 -22.23 18.68
N LEU A 141 8.38 -22.12 17.83
CA LEU A 141 7.04 -21.70 18.24
C LEU A 141 6.33 -22.76 19.10
N GLU A 142 6.54 -24.05 18.81
CA GLU A 142 6.01 -25.15 19.63
C GLU A 142 6.59 -25.11 21.04
N ASN A 143 7.92 -24.99 21.16
CA ASN A 143 8.59 -24.82 22.45
C ASN A 143 8.13 -23.55 23.19
N LEU A 144 7.85 -22.47 22.48
CA LEU A 144 7.30 -21.25 23.06
C LEU A 144 5.90 -21.47 23.64
N SER A 145 5.04 -22.18 22.90
CA SER A 145 3.69 -22.55 23.34
C SER A 145 3.75 -23.38 24.62
N GLU A 146 4.62 -24.40 24.67
CA GLU A 146 4.83 -25.23 25.87
C GLU A 146 5.28 -24.39 27.07
N LYS A 147 6.24 -23.50 26.87
CA LYS A 147 6.75 -22.61 27.92
C LYS A 147 5.68 -21.67 28.48
N LEU A 148 4.79 -21.18 27.63
CA LEU A 148 3.67 -20.33 28.02
C LEU A 148 2.54 -21.11 28.69
N GLY A 149 2.53 -22.44 28.57
CA GLY A 149 1.45 -23.29 29.08
C GLY A 149 0.12 -23.09 28.37
N ARG A 150 0.14 -22.56 27.13
CA ARG A 150 -1.05 -22.35 26.30
C ARG A 150 -0.72 -22.45 24.80
N PRO A 151 -1.69 -22.82 23.96
CA PRO A 151 -1.59 -22.63 22.51
C PRO A 151 -1.28 -21.16 22.16
N LEU A 152 -0.50 -20.96 21.10
CA LEU A 152 -0.36 -19.64 20.47
C LEU A 152 -1.62 -19.32 19.67
N THR A 153 -1.94 -18.05 19.50
CA THR A 153 -3.05 -17.63 18.63
C THR A 153 -2.62 -17.58 17.17
N ASP A 154 -3.59 -17.69 16.26
CA ASP A 154 -3.44 -17.40 14.83
C ASP A 154 -2.60 -16.14 14.55
N SER A 155 -2.89 -15.06 15.26
CA SER A 155 -2.29 -13.75 15.10
C SER A 155 -0.85 -13.71 15.62
N GLU A 156 -0.55 -14.44 16.71
CA GLU A 156 0.82 -14.59 17.23
C GLU A 156 1.69 -15.35 16.23
N VAL A 157 1.19 -16.46 15.68
CA VAL A 157 1.92 -17.28 14.71
C VAL A 157 2.07 -16.57 13.37
N PHE A 158 1.00 -15.94 12.87
CA PHE A 158 1.03 -15.16 11.63
C PHE A 158 1.97 -13.96 11.78
N GLY A 159 1.87 -13.19 12.86
CA GLY A 159 2.76 -12.07 13.14
C GLY A 159 4.23 -12.48 13.20
N PHE A 160 4.53 -13.62 13.84
CA PHE A 160 5.89 -14.17 13.87
C PHE A 160 6.42 -14.48 12.46
N SER A 161 5.59 -15.03 11.58
CA SER A 161 5.99 -15.34 10.20
C SER A 161 6.40 -14.09 9.40
N GLN A 162 5.67 -12.98 9.59
CA GLN A 162 5.96 -11.74 8.88
C GLN A 162 7.28 -11.12 9.32
N VAL A 163 7.53 -11.06 10.64
CA VAL A 163 8.75 -10.45 11.19
C VAL A 163 10.01 -11.31 11.00
N ASN A 164 9.85 -12.62 10.82
CA ASN A 164 10.95 -13.55 10.56
C ASN A 164 11.10 -13.95 9.08
N SER A 165 10.32 -13.35 8.18
CA SER A 165 10.53 -13.51 6.74
C SER A 165 11.95 -13.08 6.32
N GLU A 166 12.41 -13.60 5.18
CA GLU A 166 13.71 -13.18 4.61
C GLU A 166 13.75 -11.67 4.42
N HIS A 167 12.69 -11.10 3.85
CA HIS A 167 12.55 -9.68 3.53
C HIS A 167 12.70 -8.79 4.77
N CYS A 168 12.12 -9.19 5.91
CA CYS A 168 12.20 -8.42 7.15
C CYS A 168 13.53 -8.64 7.89
N ARG A 169 13.97 -9.89 8.01
CA ARG A 169 15.10 -10.27 8.87
C ARG A 169 16.46 -10.19 8.17
N HIS A 170 16.46 -10.07 6.83
CA HIS A 170 17.67 -10.01 6.01
C HIS A 170 18.62 -11.18 6.34
N LYS A 171 18.06 -12.41 6.39
CA LYS A 171 18.77 -13.63 6.83
C LYS A 171 20.03 -13.86 6.01
N ILE A 172 19.94 -13.72 4.68
CA ILE A 172 21.06 -13.91 3.75
C ILE A 172 22.18 -12.91 4.04
N PHE A 173 21.86 -11.63 4.23
CA PHE A 173 22.86 -10.57 4.47
C PHE A 173 23.61 -10.73 5.80
N ASN A 174 23.00 -11.39 6.77
CA ASN A 174 23.58 -11.65 8.10
C ASN A 174 24.13 -13.07 8.26
N GLY A 175 23.89 -13.95 7.27
CA GLY A 175 24.29 -15.36 7.32
C GLY A 175 25.81 -15.59 7.24
N VAL A 176 26.19 -16.84 7.52
CA VAL A 176 27.54 -17.36 7.34
C VAL A 176 27.70 -17.85 5.90
N PHE A 177 28.82 -17.49 5.26
CA PHE A 177 29.12 -17.88 3.89
C PHE A 177 30.27 -18.88 3.88
N VAL A 178 30.07 -20.03 3.23
CA VAL A 178 31.12 -21.01 2.93
C VAL A 178 31.30 -21.03 1.41
N ILE A 179 32.47 -20.60 0.93
CA ILE A 179 32.79 -20.54 -0.51
C ILE A 179 33.97 -21.45 -0.76
N ASP A 180 33.79 -22.41 -1.67
CA ASP A 180 34.79 -23.43 -2.01
C ASP A 180 35.27 -24.24 -0.79
N GLY A 181 34.36 -24.52 0.14
CA GLY A 181 34.65 -25.26 1.38
C GLY A 181 35.24 -24.42 2.51
N GLU A 182 35.49 -23.13 2.29
CA GLU A 182 36.05 -22.23 3.30
C GLU A 182 35.01 -21.27 3.87
N GLU A 183 34.83 -21.30 5.19
CA GLU A 183 34.01 -20.31 5.90
C GLU A 183 34.64 -18.91 5.83
N LYS A 184 33.83 -17.91 5.48
CA LYS A 184 34.27 -16.52 5.35
C LYS A 184 34.02 -15.76 6.66
N PRO A 185 34.98 -14.92 7.10
CA PRO A 185 34.96 -14.30 8.43
C PRO A 185 33.95 -13.16 8.60
N SER A 186 33.25 -12.76 7.54
CA SER A 186 32.33 -11.61 7.55
C SER A 186 31.09 -11.92 6.73
N SER A 187 29.94 -11.52 7.26
CA SER A 187 28.68 -11.50 6.51
C SER A 187 28.69 -10.36 5.49
N LEU A 188 27.78 -10.42 4.50
CA LEU A 188 27.62 -9.34 3.52
C LEU A 188 27.35 -8.00 4.19
N PHE A 189 26.49 -7.96 5.22
CA PHE A 189 26.19 -6.73 5.92
C PHE A 189 27.41 -6.15 6.67
N LYS A 190 28.25 -7.00 7.27
CA LYS A 190 29.52 -6.55 7.87
C LYS A 190 30.46 -5.93 6.83
N LEU A 191 30.54 -6.51 5.62
CA LEU A 191 31.32 -5.95 4.53
C LEU A 191 30.81 -4.58 4.10
N ILE A 192 29.48 -4.38 4.04
CA ILE A 192 28.86 -3.08 3.77
C ILE A 192 29.22 -2.08 4.87
N ARG A 193 29.04 -2.41 6.15
CA ARG A 193 29.36 -1.51 7.27
C ARG A 193 30.82 -1.08 7.31
N ARG A 194 31.74 -1.97 6.92
CA ARG A 194 33.18 -1.67 6.83
C ARG A 194 33.49 -0.47 5.91
N THR A 195 32.66 -0.19 4.92
CA THR A 195 32.83 0.98 4.04
C THR A 195 32.69 2.28 4.81
N SER A 196 31.65 2.39 5.64
CA SER A 196 31.38 3.55 6.51
C SER A 196 32.40 3.68 7.66
N GLU A 197 32.91 2.56 8.19
CA GLU A 197 33.92 2.55 9.24
C GLU A 197 35.27 3.06 8.72
N LYS A 198 35.65 2.66 7.50
CA LYS A 198 36.90 3.11 6.87
C LYS A 198 36.81 4.54 6.34
N ASN A 199 35.66 4.95 5.83
CA ASN A 199 35.46 6.25 5.19
C ASN A 199 34.22 6.95 5.75
N PRO A 200 34.27 7.43 7.01
CA PRO A 200 33.10 8.05 7.65
C PRO A 200 32.68 9.37 6.99
N ASN A 201 33.62 10.08 6.34
CA ASN A 201 33.37 11.32 5.59
C ASN A 201 32.39 12.27 6.32
N ASN A 202 31.23 12.52 5.69
CA ASN A 202 30.18 13.39 6.19
C ASN A 202 28.96 12.62 6.73
N ILE A 203 29.11 11.33 7.07
CA ILE A 203 28.01 10.52 7.59
C ILE A 203 27.59 11.06 8.96
N VAL A 204 26.31 11.40 9.07
CA VAL A 204 25.66 11.79 10.33
C VAL A 204 24.98 10.59 10.97
N SER A 205 24.30 9.75 10.17
CA SER A 205 23.69 8.50 10.64
C SER A 205 23.67 7.46 9.52
N ALA A 206 23.99 6.21 9.86
CA ALA A 206 23.87 5.06 8.97
C ALA A 206 23.54 3.80 9.80
N TYR A 207 22.68 2.93 9.27
CA TYR A 207 22.29 1.63 9.84
C TYR A 207 21.60 1.69 11.22
N LYS A 208 21.00 2.83 11.56
CA LYS A 208 20.32 3.06 12.86
C LYS A 208 18.89 3.58 12.70
N ASP A 209 18.44 3.75 11.47
CA ASP A 209 17.17 4.34 11.09
C ASP A 209 16.77 3.81 9.70
N ASN A 210 15.56 4.10 9.26
CA ASN A 210 15.04 3.70 7.95
C ASN A 210 15.79 4.37 6.80
N VAL A 211 16.50 5.47 7.07
CA VAL A 211 17.28 6.24 6.09
C VAL A 211 18.68 6.56 6.60
N ALA A 212 19.63 6.76 5.67
CA ALA A 212 20.94 7.31 6.01
C ALA A 212 20.91 8.84 5.97
N PHE A 213 21.72 9.49 6.81
CA PHE A 213 21.89 10.94 6.82
C PHE A 213 23.35 11.33 6.60
N ILE A 214 23.56 12.30 5.73
CA ILE A 214 24.87 12.95 5.53
C ILE A 214 24.76 14.45 5.78
N LYS A 215 25.88 15.09 6.13
CA LYS A 215 25.95 16.54 6.30
C LYS A 215 25.60 17.22 4.97
N GLY A 216 24.63 18.12 5.01
CA GLY A 216 24.24 18.98 3.89
C GLY A 216 24.94 20.34 3.95
N PRO A 217 24.69 21.21 2.95
CA PRO A 217 25.16 22.60 2.99
C PRO A 217 24.35 23.43 3.99
N GLN A 218 24.83 24.64 4.29
CA GLN A 218 23.97 25.66 4.86
C GLN A 218 22.92 26.06 3.83
N ALA A 219 21.65 26.07 4.23
CA ALA A 219 20.52 26.36 3.37
C ALA A 219 19.68 27.52 3.93
N VAL A 220 18.86 28.13 3.06
CA VAL A 220 17.86 29.13 3.44
C VAL A 220 16.49 28.47 3.34
N GLN A 221 15.76 28.45 4.45
CA GLN A 221 14.37 27.99 4.49
C GLN A 221 13.44 29.19 4.33
N PHE A 222 12.46 29.07 3.44
CA PHE A 222 11.33 29.99 3.32
C PHE A 222 10.07 29.30 3.85
N ALA A 223 9.62 29.70 5.03
CA ALA A 223 8.48 29.09 5.73
C ALA A 223 7.75 30.14 6.59
N PRO A 224 6.51 29.87 7.04
CA PRO A 224 5.83 30.72 8.04
C PRO A 224 6.70 30.91 9.28
N ALA A 225 6.71 32.12 9.85
CA ALA A 225 7.52 32.44 11.03
C ALA A 225 7.13 31.58 12.25
N THR A 226 5.87 31.16 12.32
CA THR A 226 5.38 30.18 13.30
C THR A 226 4.59 29.08 12.58
N PRO A 227 4.88 27.79 12.78
CA PRO A 227 4.27 26.70 11.99
C PRO A 227 2.85 26.29 12.44
N ASP A 228 2.44 26.66 13.66
CA ASP A 228 1.19 26.21 14.30
C ASP A 228 0.03 27.22 14.19
N LYS A 229 0.27 28.39 13.58
CA LYS A 229 -0.73 29.45 13.41
C LYS A 229 -0.53 30.21 12.10
N PRO A 230 -1.55 30.93 11.61
CA PRO A 230 -1.38 31.85 10.49
C PRO A 230 -0.30 32.89 10.80
N ASP A 231 0.74 32.94 9.96
CA ASP A 231 1.86 33.87 10.12
C ASP A 231 2.49 34.21 8.77
N TYR A 232 3.29 35.28 8.75
CA TYR A 232 4.03 35.71 7.56
C TYR A 232 5.21 34.77 7.29
N TYR A 233 5.50 34.55 6.00
CA TYR A 233 6.68 33.81 5.60
C TYR A 233 7.95 34.62 5.82
N LYS A 234 9.02 33.93 6.22
CA LYS A 234 10.35 34.52 6.44
C LYS A 234 11.45 33.57 5.96
N GLU A 235 12.55 34.16 5.54
CA GLU A 235 13.80 33.45 5.27
C GLU A 235 14.63 33.24 6.55
N SER A 236 15.08 32.01 6.79
CA SER A 236 15.99 31.67 7.89
C SER A 236 17.12 30.77 7.39
N LYS A 237 18.35 31.00 7.87
CA LYS A 237 19.50 30.14 7.56
C LYS A 237 19.56 28.98 8.54
N PHE A 238 19.85 27.78 8.05
CA PHE A 238 20.03 26.59 8.88
C PHE A 238 21.09 25.65 8.28
N GLU A 239 21.68 24.81 9.13
CA GLU A 239 22.56 23.72 8.70
C GLU A 239 21.69 22.52 8.30
N SER A 240 21.76 22.11 7.04
CA SER A 240 20.94 21.01 6.54
C SER A 240 21.62 19.65 6.73
N VAL A 241 20.80 18.60 6.73
CA VAL A 241 21.21 17.20 6.62
C VAL A 241 20.42 16.60 5.47
N LEU A 242 21.08 15.81 4.63
CA LEU A 242 20.47 15.16 3.49
C LEU A 242 20.17 13.71 3.85
N SER A 243 18.91 13.31 3.68
CA SER A 243 18.50 11.91 3.79
C SER A 243 18.74 11.19 2.45
N LEU A 244 19.20 9.95 2.53
CA LEU A 244 19.45 9.07 1.39
C LEU A 244 18.81 7.71 1.66
N LYS A 245 17.99 7.27 0.71
CA LYS A 245 17.28 6.00 0.76
C LYS A 245 16.88 5.58 -0.65
N ALA A 246 16.88 4.27 -0.85
CA ALA A 246 16.37 3.61 -2.04
C ALA A 246 15.64 2.34 -1.59
N GLU A 247 14.55 2.03 -2.27
CA GLU A 247 13.76 0.82 -2.10
C GLU A 247 13.43 0.20 -3.45
N THR A 248 12.96 -1.04 -3.42
CA THR A 248 12.50 -1.77 -4.60
C THR A 248 11.15 -2.39 -4.30
N HIS A 249 10.26 -2.47 -5.28
CA HIS A 249 8.94 -3.10 -5.10
C HIS A 249 8.62 -4.12 -6.20
N ASN A 250 9.57 -5.03 -6.42
CA ASN A 250 9.63 -5.88 -7.62
C ASN A 250 8.43 -6.84 -7.76
N PHE A 251 8.15 -7.63 -6.71
CA PHE A 251 7.13 -8.67 -6.79
C PHE A 251 5.72 -8.09 -6.97
N PRO A 252 5.27 -7.09 -6.18
CA PRO A 252 3.96 -6.46 -6.41
C PRO A 252 3.85 -5.79 -7.77
N THR A 253 4.90 -5.11 -8.24
CA THR A 253 4.93 -4.48 -9.58
C THR A 253 4.82 -5.51 -10.70
N THR A 254 5.25 -6.76 -10.48
CA THR A 254 5.07 -7.86 -11.44
C THR A 254 3.62 -8.31 -11.53
N VAL A 255 2.88 -8.26 -10.42
CA VAL A 255 1.47 -8.70 -10.33
C VAL A 255 0.53 -7.60 -10.81
N GLU A 256 0.71 -6.38 -10.31
CA GLU A 256 -0.07 -5.20 -10.70
C GLU A 256 0.88 -3.98 -10.72
N PRO A 257 1.24 -3.48 -11.92
CA PRO A 257 2.37 -2.57 -12.07
C PRO A 257 2.10 -1.15 -11.57
N PHE A 258 0.87 -0.65 -11.69
CA PHE A 258 0.58 0.75 -11.37
C PHE A 258 0.62 0.95 -9.86
N ASN A 259 -0.17 0.20 -9.09
CA ASN A 259 -0.17 0.34 -7.64
C ASN A 259 1.13 -0.23 -7.04
N GLY A 260 1.73 -1.27 -7.63
CA GLY A 260 3.05 -1.75 -7.22
C GLY A 260 4.14 -0.66 -7.29
N ALA A 261 4.21 0.11 -8.37
CA ALA A 261 5.15 1.22 -8.48
C ALA A 261 4.78 2.39 -7.55
N ALA A 262 3.49 2.70 -7.43
CA ALA A 262 2.98 3.79 -6.60
C ALA A 262 3.25 3.54 -5.10
N THR A 263 2.96 2.34 -4.59
CA THR A 263 3.23 1.98 -3.19
C THR A 263 4.72 1.85 -2.90
N GLY A 264 5.53 1.48 -3.90
CA GLY A 264 6.99 1.45 -3.77
C GLY A 264 7.56 2.86 -3.56
N SER A 265 7.10 3.80 -4.38
CA SER A 265 7.44 5.22 -4.22
C SER A 265 6.90 5.77 -2.89
N GLY A 266 5.65 5.44 -2.55
CA GLY A 266 5.01 5.90 -1.30
C GLY A 266 5.68 5.36 -0.04
N GLY A 267 6.15 4.10 -0.05
CA GLY A 267 6.91 3.51 1.05
C GLY A 267 8.22 4.24 1.30
N GLU A 268 8.98 4.44 0.23
CA GLU A 268 10.27 5.15 0.27
C GLU A 268 10.10 6.60 0.76
N ILE A 269 9.06 7.31 0.30
CA ILE A 269 8.73 8.66 0.76
C ILE A 269 8.40 8.66 2.26
N ARG A 270 7.63 7.69 2.75
CA ARG A 270 7.28 7.57 4.19
C ARG A 270 8.51 7.29 5.04
N ASP A 271 9.42 6.45 4.58
CA ASP A 271 10.68 6.18 5.27
C ASP A 271 11.50 7.45 5.45
N ARG A 272 11.55 8.32 4.43
CA ARG A 272 12.17 9.64 4.57
C ARG A 272 11.44 10.50 5.58
N LEU A 273 10.12 10.63 5.47
CA LEU A 273 9.32 11.44 6.41
C LEU A 273 9.50 10.98 7.87
N ALA A 274 9.62 9.67 8.09
CA ALA A 274 9.79 9.06 9.41
C ALA A 274 11.23 9.09 9.95
N GLY A 275 12.24 9.40 9.11
CA GLY A 275 13.64 9.44 9.52
C GLY A 275 13.93 10.54 10.54
N GLY A 276 14.69 10.20 11.58
CA GLY A 276 15.09 11.13 12.64
C GLY A 276 13.90 11.63 13.48
N LYS A 277 13.65 12.94 13.47
CA LYS A 277 12.49 13.57 14.14
C LYS A 277 11.47 14.12 13.13
N GLY A 278 11.59 13.71 11.87
CA GLY A 278 10.91 14.32 10.74
C GLY A 278 11.91 14.84 9.72
N SER A 279 11.69 14.49 8.45
CA SER A 279 12.44 15.06 7.32
C SER A 279 11.49 15.43 6.18
N LEU A 280 11.96 16.23 5.23
CA LEU A 280 11.18 16.65 4.07
C LEU A 280 11.78 16.00 2.80
N PRO A 281 11.02 15.15 2.08
CA PRO A 281 11.45 14.61 0.79
C PRO A 281 11.68 15.75 -0.21
N LEU A 282 12.86 15.79 -0.82
CA LEU A 282 13.24 16.84 -1.77
C LEU A 282 13.13 16.38 -3.23
N ALA A 283 13.71 15.22 -3.54
CA ALA A 283 13.74 14.67 -4.88
C ALA A 283 13.67 13.14 -4.85
N GLY A 284 13.03 12.56 -5.87
CA GLY A 284 12.94 11.13 -6.09
C GLY A 284 13.60 10.72 -7.40
N THR A 285 14.03 9.47 -7.50
CA THR A 285 14.48 8.85 -8.74
C THR A 285 13.86 7.47 -8.84
N ALA A 286 13.34 7.13 -10.01
CA ALA A 286 12.80 5.81 -10.30
C ALA A 286 13.66 5.12 -11.34
N VAL A 287 13.90 3.82 -11.15
CA VAL A 287 14.67 2.99 -12.08
C VAL A 287 13.84 1.75 -12.37
N TYR A 288 13.60 1.48 -13.65
CA TYR A 288 12.86 0.30 -14.11
C TYR A 288 13.79 -0.59 -14.90
N MET A 289 13.76 -1.89 -14.61
CA MET A 289 14.46 -2.93 -15.35
C MET A 289 13.46 -4.01 -15.71
N THR A 290 13.12 -4.11 -17.00
CA THR A 290 12.11 -5.04 -17.52
C THR A 290 12.73 -5.96 -18.57
N SER A 291 11.99 -7.00 -18.94
CA SER A 291 12.25 -7.72 -20.20
C SER A 291 12.06 -6.80 -21.41
N TYR A 292 12.45 -7.28 -22.59
CA TYR A 292 12.21 -6.58 -23.86
C TYR A 292 10.74 -6.24 -24.06
N SER A 293 10.46 -5.04 -24.55
CA SER A 293 9.09 -4.54 -24.69
C SER A 293 8.31 -5.20 -25.82
N ARG A 294 9.00 -5.77 -26.84
CA ARG A 294 8.40 -6.49 -27.97
C ARG A 294 7.29 -5.70 -28.68
N LEU A 295 7.46 -4.37 -28.77
CA LEU A 295 6.48 -3.45 -29.38
C LEU A 295 6.61 -3.34 -30.89
N GLU A 296 7.75 -3.75 -31.45
CA GLU A 296 8.06 -3.71 -32.88
C GLU A 296 8.44 -5.12 -33.34
N GLU A 297 7.91 -5.57 -34.48
CA GLU A 297 8.06 -6.96 -34.94
C GLU A 297 9.49 -7.31 -35.40
N ASP A 298 10.28 -6.30 -35.82
CA ASP A 298 11.54 -6.49 -36.55
C ASP A 298 12.82 -6.34 -35.71
N ARG A 299 12.77 -6.66 -34.41
CA ARG A 299 13.96 -6.56 -33.52
C ARG A 299 14.61 -7.93 -33.29
N PRO A 300 15.75 -8.25 -33.94
CA PRO A 300 16.35 -9.58 -33.89
C PRO A 300 16.85 -10.01 -32.51
N TRP A 301 17.19 -9.07 -31.63
CA TRP A 301 17.61 -9.37 -30.25
C TRP A 301 16.44 -9.68 -29.29
N GLU A 302 15.19 -9.47 -29.72
CA GLU A 302 14.00 -9.74 -28.90
C GLU A 302 13.41 -11.14 -29.15
N GLN A 303 13.96 -11.88 -30.13
CA GLN A 303 13.51 -13.20 -30.62
C GLN A 303 14.23 -14.40 -29.96
N ALA A 304 15.03 -14.15 -28.92
CA ALA A 304 15.75 -15.19 -28.16
C ALA A 304 14.90 -15.81 -27.04
#